data_AF-A0A7L0MH25-F1
#
_entry.id   AF-A0A7L0MH25-F1
#
_cell.length_a   1.000
_cell.length_b   1.000
_cell.length_c   1.000
_cell.angle_alpha   90.00
_cell.angle_beta   90.00
_cell.angle_gamma   90.00
#
_symmetry.space_group_name_H-M   'P 1'
#
loop_
_entity.id
_entity.type
_entity.pdbx_description
1 polymer ?
#
loop_
_entity_poly.entity_id
_entity_poly.type
_entity_poly.pdbx_seq_one_letter_code
_entity_poly.pdbx_strand_id
1 'polypeptide(L)'
;LELRTAIGFNGHVPFGLICHPNKQHMLYPLGCTVVIQDLDSKKQVFLRGHTDNVSCIAVSRDGVYVASGEVAFMGFKADIILWHFQRKELLARLSLHKGRVEGLAFSPNNLYLISLGGQDDGSVVVWHVDQREAICGSPASAQTSGNATVVVCSSCRDEMFVTAGNNTVRVWELDLPNRKILPAECRTGRLRRVITCVKMADDDSYFYIGTSSGDVLKINTNNKLMTDFGPRKKMFSLGVTALVLLKTGNAIVGTGEGIVALCKGSDYQVMKKIQVQGGVTSLTCRGQGHQFFVGTNKCQIYRVNYTEFKEELIAACHNEAVHDIVFPFGISDLFATCSGNDIRVWHTPENRELLRIVIPNVTCHAIEIMRDGKSIISAWNDGTIRAFTPETGQPMYVVNHAHSLGVTAIAATNDCKRIISGGGEGQVRVWEIREMTQKLAEVLKEHVSAVSCIKVKKDDQECVTASLDGTCIIWDIVRFVRKQMFLANTLFKCVCYHPEEYQVITSGTDRKIGYWEVFDGSVIREVEGSASGSINGMDITSDGAFFVTGGEDHLVKLWDYKGGAVTHVGVGHSGNITRLKICPGKKNIVSVSADGAILLWKYP
;
A
#
# COMPACT_ATOMS: atom_id res chain seq x y z
N LEU A 1 -12.44 12.60 -11.04
CA LEU A 1 -11.00 12.50 -11.35
C LEU A 1 -10.71 11.09 -11.83
N GLU A 2 -10.05 10.98 -12.97
CA GLU A 2 -9.67 9.70 -13.56
C GLU A 2 -8.30 9.26 -13.00
N LEU A 3 -8.20 8.02 -12.51
CA LEU A 3 -6.92 7.47 -12.05
C LEU A 3 -6.12 6.97 -13.25
N ARG A 4 -4.92 7.50 -13.40
CA ARG A 4 -4.02 7.18 -14.52
C ARG A 4 -3.09 6.03 -14.18
N THR A 5 -2.46 6.10 -13.00
CA THR A 5 -1.46 5.12 -12.56
C THR A 5 -1.50 5.00 -11.05
N ALA A 6 -1.25 3.79 -10.54
CA ALA A 6 -0.93 3.53 -9.15
C ALA A 6 0.50 2.98 -9.02
N ILE A 7 1.29 3.59 -8.15
CA ILE A 7 2.58 3.09 -7.70
C ILE A 7 2.35 2.52 -6.30
N GLY A 8 2.30 1.19 -6.21
CA GLY A 8 1.95 0.51 -4.97
C GLY A 8 1.68 -0.96 -5.21
N PHE A 9 2.03 -1.79 -4.24
CA PHE A 9 1.68 -3.20 -4.14
C PHE A 9 1.42 -3.51 -2.67
N ASN A 10 0.25 -4.05 -2.32
CA ASN A 10 0.02 -4.47 -0.94
C ASN A 10 0.69 -5.83 -0.69
N GLY A 11 1.95 -5.79 -0.24
CA GLY A 11 2.75 -6.97 0.03
C GLY A 11 2.27 -7.84 1.20
N HIS A 12 1.37 -7.31 2.04
CA HIS A 12 0.85 -8.02 3.22
C HIS A 12 -0.27 -9.01 2.88
N VAL A 13 -0.85 -8.91 1.69
CA VAL A 13 -1.89 -9.85 1.23
C VAL A 13 -1.24 -11.17 0.81
N PRO A 14 -1.48 -12.28 1.54
CA PRO A 14 -0.93 -13.58 1.18
C PRO A 14 -1.43 -14.01 -0.21
N PHE A 15 -0.52 -14.51 -1.05
CA PHE A 15 -0.84 -14.93 -2.43
C PHE A 15 -1.49 -13.83 -3.29
N GLY A 16 -1.31 -12.54 -2.92
CA GLY A 16 -1.95 -11.41 -3.60
C GLY A 16 -1.43 -11.15 -5.02
N LEU A 17 -0.19 -11.54 -5.33
CA LEU A 17 0.39 -11.37 -6.65
C LEU A 17 0.10 -12.59 -7.54
N ILE A 18 -0.69 -12.39 -8.60
CA ILE A 18 -1.09 -13.46 -9.53
C ILE A 18 -0.74 -13.07 -10.96
N CYS A 19 -0.11 -14.00 -11.69
CA CYS A 19 0.04 -13.87 -13.15
C CYS A 19 -1.18 -14.48 -13.83
N HIS A 20 -1.80 -13.71 -14.71
CA HIS A 20 -2.98 -14.15 -15.44
C HIS A 20 -2.63 -15.32 -16.38
N PRO A 21 -3.52 -16.29 -16.61
CA PRO A 21 -3.29 -17.42 -17.53
C PRO A 21 -2.88 -17.01 -18.96
N ASN A 22 -3.25 -15.80 -19.40
CA ASN A 22 -2.82 -15.24 -20.69
C ASN A 22 -1.34 -14.86 -20.78
N LYS A 23 -0.58 -14.90 -19.66
CA LYS A 23 0.87 -14.59 -19.56
C LYS A 23 1.26 -13.15 -19.91
N GLN A 24 0.28 -12.27 -20.15
CA GLN A 24 0.47 -10.87 -20.50
C GLN A 24 0.16 -9.95 -19.32
N HIS A 25 -0.74 -10.38 -18.44
CA HIS A 25 -1.22 -9.54 -17.34
C HIS A 25 -0.79 -10.09 -15.98
N MET A 26 -0.59 -9.17 -15.05
CA MET A 26 -0.34 -9.43 -13.65
C MET A 26 -1.41 -8.71 -12.83
N LEU A 27 -1.91 -9.38 -11.80
CA LEU A 27 -2.95 -8.86 -10.92
C LEU A 27 -2.40 -8.78 -9.51
N TYR A 28 -2.69 -7.69 -8.84
CA TYR A 28 -2.38 -7.54 -7.42
C TYR A 28 -3.33 -6.55 -6.74
N PRO A 29 -3.61 -6.74 -5.43
CA PRO A 29 -4.39 -5.80 -4.66
C PRO A 29 -3.57 -4.57 -4.28
N LEU A 30 -4.22 -3.42 -4.27
CA LEU A 30 -3.74 -2.17 -3.70
C LEU A 30 -4.91 -1.49 -2.98
N GLY A 31 -4.89 -1.60 -1.65
CA GLY A 31 -6.02 -1.20 -0.82
C GLY A 31 -7.30 -1.95 -1.22
N CYS A 32 -8.34 -1.21 -1.58
CA CYS A 32 -9.70 -1.60 -1.99
C CYS A 32 -9.81 -1.77 -3.51
N THR A 33 -8.70 -1.66 -4.23
CA THR A 33 -8.66 -1.79 -5.68
C THR A 33 -7.82 -2.98 -6.10
N VAL A 34 -8.27 -3.70 -7.12
CA VAL A 34 -7.45 -4.71 -7.78
C VAL A 34 -6.83 -4.09 -9.02
N VAL A 35 -5.51 -4.08 -9.08
CA VAL A 35 -4.75 -3.54 -10.21
C VAL A 35 -4.46 -4.67 -11.19
N ILE A 36 -4.82 -4.46 -12.45
CA ILE A 36 -4.41 -5.29 -13.58
C ILE A 36 -3.32 -4.53 -14.33
N GLN A 37 -2.11 -5.08 -14.36
CA GLN A 37 -0.96 -4.51 -15.05
C GLN A 37 -0.56 -5.38 -16.23
N ASP A 38 -0.41 -4.77 -17.39
CA ASP A 38 0.24 -5.37 -18.56
C ASP A 38 1.76 -5.44 -18.32
N LEU A 39 2.34 -6.62 -18.49
CA LEU A 39 3.76 -6.88 -18.24
C LEU A 39 4.69 -6.18 -19.24
N ASP A 40 4.26 -6.01 -20.48
CA ASP A 40 5.10 -5.48 -21.56
C ASP A 40 4.89 -3.97 -21.69
N SER A 41 3.64 -3.51 -21.68
CA SER A 41 3.32 -2.08 -21.83
C SER A 41 3.32 -1.29 -20.51
N LYS A 42 3.32 -1.97 -19.36
CA LYS A 42 3.15 -1.40 -18.00
C LYS A 42 1.86 -0.59 -17.82
N LYS A 43 0.91 -0.67 -18.75
CA LYS A 43 -0.40 -0.03 -18.62
C LYS A 43 -1.18 -0.71 -17.50
N GLN A 44 -1.86 0.12 -16.69
CA GLN A 44 -2.64 -0.34 -15.56
C GLN A 44 -4.13 -0.09 -15.80
N VAL A 45 -4.93 -0.99 -15.27
CA VAL A 45 -6.39 -0.92 -15.24
C VAL A 45 -6.83 -1.26 -13.81
N PHE A 46 -7.83 -0.55 -13.31
CA PHE A 46 -8.27 -0.66 -11.91
C PHE A 46 -9.67 -1.26 -11.85
N LEU A 47 -9.83 -2.38 -11.15
CA LEU A 47 -11.13 -2.91 -10.77
C LEU A 47 -11.52 -2.29 -9.42
N ARG A 48 -12.65 -1.59 -9.39
CA ARG A 48 -13.11 -0.78 -8.25
C ARG A 48 -14.51 -1.17 -7.84
N GLY A 49 -14.70 -1.43 -6.55
CA GLY A 49 -16.01 -1.78 -6.02
C GLY A 49 -16.03 -2.15 -4.54
N HIS A 50 -14.87 -2.55 -3.99
CA HIS A 50 -14.73 -2.77 -2.56
C HIS A 50 -14.76 -1.47 -1.79
N THR A 51 -15.28 -1.53 -0.57
CA THR A 51 -15.34 -0.39 0.35
C THR A 51 -14.12 -0.30 1.26
N ASP A 52 -13.42 -1.42 1.44
CA ASP A 52 -12.29 -1.56 2.34
C ASP A 52 -11.22 -2.46 1.69
N ASN A 53 -10.15 -2.76 2.40
CA ASN A 53 -8.96 -3.44 1.89
C ASN A 53 -9.26 -4.84 1.35
N VAL A 54 -8.75 -5.12 0.14
CA VAL A 54 -8.79 -6.44 -0.48
C VAL A 54 -7.87 -7.38 0.28
N SER A 55 -8.42 -8.45 0.83
CA SER A 55 -7.74 -9.43 1.67
C SER A 55 -7.21 -10.64 0.93
N CYS A 56 -7.80 -10.97 -0.22
CA CYS A 56 -7.43 -12.11 -1.05
C CYS A 56 -7.94 -11.93 -2.49
N ILE A 57 -7.27 -12.57 -3.44
CA ILE A 57 -7.63 -12.56 -4.86
C ILE A 57 -7.46 -13.96 -5.45
N ALA A 58 -8.32 -14.32 -6.39
CA ALA A 58 -8.21 -15.54 -7.17
C ALA A 58 -8.55 -15.26 -8.63
N VAL A 59 -7.91 -15.98 -9.54
CA VAL A 59 -8.17 -15.91 -10.98
C VAL A 59 -8.59 -17.30 -11.45
N SER A 60 -9.63 -17.36 -12.27
CA SER A 60 -10.13 -18.61 -12.84
C SER A 60 -9.09 -19.24 -13.78
N ARG A 61 -9.17 -20.56 -14.01
CA ARG A 61 -8.14 -21.27 -14.78
C ARG A 61 -8.12 -20.85 -16.26
N ASP A 62 -9.27 -20.50 -16.80
CA ASP A 62 -9.44 -19.94 -18.14
C ASP A 62 -9.09 -18.45 -18.23
N GLY A 63 -8.97 -17.75 -17.08
CA GLY A 63 -8.75 -16.32 -17.00
C GLY A 63 -9.96 -15.45 -17.34
N VAL A 64 -11.17 -16.02 -17.41
CA VAL A 64 -12.38 -15.23 -17.69
C VAL A 64 -12.84 -14.47 -16.45
N TYR A 65 -12.71 -15.07 -15.27
CA TYR A 65 -13.21 -14.54 -14.01
C TYR A 65 -12.07 -14.20 -13.04
N VAL A 66 -12.26 -13.11 -12.31
CA VAL A 66 -11.42 -12.73 -11.17
C VAL A 66 -12.34 -12.58 -9.96
N ALA A 67 -11.97 -13.16 -8.83
CA ALA A 67 -12.68 -12.97 -7.57
C ALA A 67 -11.76 -12.25 -6.59
N SER A 68 -12.30 -11.26 -5.88
CA SER A 68 -11.60 -10.54 -4.81
C SER A 68 -12.46 -10.50 -3.56
N GLY A 69 -11.85 -10.71 -2.40
CA GLY A 69 -12.51 -10.63 -1.10
C GLY A 69 -11.98 -9.44 -0.32
N GLU A 70 -12.81 -8.84 0.53
CA GLU A 70 -12.40 -7.75 1.42
C GLU A 70 -12.27 -8.17 2.89
N VAL A 71 -11.58 -7.30 3.63
CA VAL A 71 -11.73 -7.18 5.07
C VAL A 71 -12.87 -6.21 5.34
N ALA A 72 -13.72 -6.53 6.30
CA ALA A 72 -14.73 -5.64 6.84
C ALA A 72 -14.51 -5.46 8.34
N PHE A 73 -15.12 -4.43 8.91
CA PHE A 73 -15.08 -4.20 10.34
C PHE A 73 -15.75 -5.36 11.11
N MET A 74 -15.27 -5.64 12.33
CA MET A 74 -15.74 -6.76 13.15
C MET A 74 -17.27 -6.75 13.30
N GLY A 75 -17.91 -7.88 12.98
CA GLY A 75 -19.37 -8.04 13.04
C GLY A 75 -20.14 -7.62 11.77
N PHE A 76 -19.50 -6.91 10.84
CA PHE A 76 -20.07 -6.64 9.51
C PHE A 76 -19.78 -7.78 8.54
N LYS A 77 -20.58 -7.86 7.48
CA LYS A 77 -20.34 -8.80 6.39
C LYS A 77 -19.20 -8.30 5.53
N ALA A 78 -18.33 -9.22 5.11
CA ALA A 78 -17.30 -8.96 4.12
C ALA A 78 -17.79 -9.43 2.74
N ASP A 79 -17.69 -8.55 1.75
CA ASP A 79 -18.12 -8.86 0.39
C ASP A 79 -17.01 -9.55 -0.41
N ILE A 80 -17.43 -10.52 -1.22
CA ILE A 80 -16.64 -11.07 -2.33
C ILE A 80 -17.19 -10.47 -3.62
N ILE A 81 -16.32 -9.88 -4.42
CA ILE A 81 -16.69 -9.34 -5.72
C ILE A 81 -16.18 -10.26 -6.82
N LEU A 82 -17.09 -10.67 -7.70
CA LEU A 82 -16.79 -11.41 -8.91
C LEU A 82 -16.71 -10.45 -10.10
N TRP A 83 -15.62 -10.52 -10.85
CA TRP A 83 -15.32 -9.66 -11.98
C TRP A 83 -15.20 -10.47 -13.26
N HIS A 84 -15.60 -9.85 -14.38
CA HIS A 84 -15.26 -10.35 -15.70
C HIS A 84 -13.95 -9.71 -16.17
N PHE A 85 -12.90 -10.50 -16.41
CA PHE A 85 -11.56 -9.99 -16.74
C PHE A 85 -11.54 -9.19 -18.05
N GLN A 86 -12.09 -9.75 -19.14
CA GLN A 86 -12.05 -9.08 -20.45
C GLN A 86 -12.85 -7.75 -20.48
N ARG A 87 -14.05 -7.75 -19.88
CA ARG A 87 -14.93 -6.56 -19.84
C ARG A 87 -14.54 -5.57 -18.76
N LYS A 88 -13.80 -6.02 -17.73
CA LYS A 88 -13.41 -5.25 -16.53
C LYS A 88 -14.63 -4.76 -15.74
N GLU A 89 -15.67 -5.58 -15.71
CA GLU A 89 -16.97 -5.26 -15.10
C GLU A 89 -17.21 -6.09 -13.84
N LEU A 90 -17.93 -5.48 -12.89
CA LEU A 90 -18.45 -6.16 -11.70
C LEU A 90 -19.64 -7.03 -12.10
N LEU A 91 -19.54 -8.35 -11.88
CA LEU A 91 -20.61 -9.31 -12.20
C LEU A 91 -21.55 -9.55 -11.02
N ALA A 92 -20.99 -9.76 -9.83
CA ALA A 92 -21.75 -10.07 -8.63
C ALA A 92 -21.03 -9.59 -7.37
N ARG A 93 -21.82 -9.29 -6.33
CA ARG A 93 -21.35 -9.12 -4.94
C ARG A 93 -21.95 -10.25 -4.11
N LEU A 94 -21.09 -11.06 -3.52
CA LEU A 94 -21.44 -12.26 -2.75
C LEU A 94 -21.10 -11.99 -1.28
N SER A 95 -22.12 -11.91 -0.43
CA SER A 95 -21.97 -11.44 0.96
C SER A 95 -22.55 -12.45 1.96
N LEU A 96 -21.67 -13.31 2.50
CA LEU A 96 -22.02 -14.29 3.54
C LEU A 96 -21.05 -14.31 4.72
N HIS A 97 -19.74 -14.15 4.46
CA HIS A 97 -18.73 -14.17 5.52
C HIS A 97 -18.82 -12.94 6.41
N LYS A 98 -18.54 -13.13 7.70
CA LYS A 98 -18.42 -12.04 8.68
C LYS A 98 -16.96 -11.69 8.92
N GLY A 99 -16.68 -10.41 9.06
CA GLY A 99 -15.35 -9.90 9.36
C GLY A 99 -14.41 -9.92 8.16
N ARG A 100 -13.93 -11.07 7.72
CA ARG A 100 -12.89 -11.15 6.66
C ARG A 100 -13.09 -12.34 5.74
N VAL A 101 -12.73 -12.19 4.47
CA VAL A 101 -12.50 -13.33 3.57
C VAL A 101 -11.00 -13.67 3.58
N GLU A 102 -10.62 -14.87 4.01
CA GLU A 102 -9.21 -15.27 4.11
C GLU A 102 -8.66 -15.85 2.80
N GLY A 103 -9.49 -16.57 2.06
CA GLY A 103 -9.04 -17.23 0.84
C GLY A 103 -10.16 -17.48 -0.14
N LEU A 104 -9.78 -17.47 -1.42
CA LEU A 104 -10.65 -17.74 -2.55
C LEU A 104 -9.95 -18.72 -3.49
N ALA A 105 -10.70 -19.66 -4.04
CA ALA A 105 -10.19 -20.58 -5.05
C ALA A 105 -11.29 -20.98 -6.04
N PHE A 106 -10.96 -20.96 -7.33
CA PHE A 106 -11.86 -21.43 -8.39
C PHE A 106 -11.68 -22.93 -8.64
N SER A 107 -12.77 -23.61 -8.97
CA SER A 107 -12.74 -24.99 -9.46
C SER A 107 -12.07 -25.07 -10.84
N PRO A 108 -11.52 -26.24 -11.25
CA PRO A 108 -10.86 -26.43 -12.54
C PRO A 108 -11.63 -25.94 -13.77
N ASN A 109 -12.95 -26.19 -13.82
CA ASN A 109 -13.84 -25.80 -14.92
C ASN A 109 -14.60 -24.49 -14.63
N ASN A 110 -14.24 -23.77 -13.57
CA ASN A 110 -14.80 -22.47 -13.18
C ASN A 110 -16.30 -22.49 -12.85
N LEU A 111 -16.86 -23.68 -12.58
CA LEU A 111 -18.26 -23.84 -12.16
C LEU A 111 -18.47 -23.32 -10.75
N TYR A 112 -17.49 -23.56 -9.88
CA TYR A 112 -17.57 -23.21 -8.46
C TYR A 112 -16.47 -22.25 -8.04
N LEU A 113 -16.85 -21.32 -7.17
CA LEU A 113 -15.94 -20.50 -6.39
C LEU A 113 -16.05 -20.95 -4.93
N ILE A 114 -14.92 -21.24 -4.30
CA ILE A 114 -14.88 -21.61 -2.89
C ILE A 114 -14.28 -20.44 -2.13
N SER A 115 -14.95 -20.03 -1.06
CA SER A 115 -14.50 -18.98 -0.17
C SER A 115 -14.33 -19.49 1.26
N LEU A 116 -13.29 -18.98 1.92
CA LEU A 116 -12.98 -19.25 3.30
C LEU A 116 -13.12 -17.97 4.12
N GLY A 117 -13.94 -18.02 5.17
CA GLY A 117 -14.11 -16.93 6.13
C GLY A 117 -12.96 -16.83 7.11
N GLY A 118 -12.78 -15.63 7.67
CA GLY A 118 -11.79 -15.30 8.68
C GLY A 118 -12.01 -16.01 10.01
N GLN A 119 -11.11 -15.74 10.94
CA GLN A 119 -11.12 -16.33 12.28
C GLN A 119 -12.48 -16.21 13.01
N ASP A 120 -13.21 -15.12 12.78
CA ASP A 120 -14.49 -14.85 13.42
C ASP A 120 -15.67 -15.65 12.82
N ASP A 121 -15.54 -16.07 11.55
CA ASP A 121 -16.58 -16.81 10.84
C ASP A 121 -16.24 -18.30 10.74
N GLY A 122 -15.00 -18.63 10.40
CA GLY A 122 -14.46 -19.98 10.37
C GLY A 122 -15.22 -20.93 9.43
N SER A 123 -15.98 -20.40 8.47
CA SER A 123 -16.81 -21.19 7.55
C SER A 123 -16.19 -21.27 6.15
N VAL A 124 -16.45 -22.37 5.46
CA VAL A 124 -16.21 -22.51 4.02
C VAL A 124 -17.54 -22.46 3.32
N VAL A 125 -17.62 -21.70 2.23
CA VAL A 125 -18.82 -21.61 1.38
C VAL A 125 -18.45 -21.95 -0.06
N VAL A 126 -19.29 -22.75 -0.70
CA VAL A 126 -19.21 -23.06 -2.14
C VAL A 126 -20.27 -22.27 -2.88
N TRP A 127 -19.85 -21.51 -3.88
CA TRP A 127 -20.68 -20.65 -4.70
C TRP A 127 -20.74 -21.18 -6.12
N HIS A 128 -21.90 -21.11 -6.74
CA HIS A 128 -22.04 -21.33 -8.17
C HIS A 128 -21.70 -20.04 -8.92
N VAL A 129 -20.73 -20.08 -9.84
CA VAL A 129 -20.23 -18.87 -10.52
C VAL A 129 -21.29 -18.27 -11.44
N ASP A 130 -21.93 -19.08 -12.30
CA ASP A 130 -22.94 -18.56 -13.24
C ASP A 130 -24.24 -18.12 -12.57
N GLN A 131 -24.74 -18.90 -11.61
CA GLN A 131 -25.98 -18.59 -10.88
C GLN A 131 -25.76 -17.48 -9.83
N ARG A 132 -24.51 -17.25 -9.39
CA ARG A 132 -24.13 -16.23 -8.40
C ARG A 132 -24.77 -16.45 -7.03
N GLU A 133 -25.01 -17.71 -6.69
CA GLU A 133 -25.66 -18.13 -5.45
C GLU A 133 -24.76 -19.08 -4.64
N ALA A 134 -24.93 -19.05 -3.31
CA ALA A 134 -24.29 -20.02 -2.43
C ALA A 134 -25.02 -21.37 -2.53
N ILE A 135 -24.25 -22.43 -2.77
CA ILE A 135 -24.76 -23.79 -2.83
C ILE A 135 -24.88 -24.34 -1.42
N CYS A 136 -23.78 -24.28 -0.66
CA CYS A 136 -23.68 -24.82 0.68
C CYS A 136 -22.52 -24.19 1.45
N GLY A 137 -22.58 -24.28 2.78
CA GLY A 137 -21.49 -23.87 3.66
C GLY A 137 -21.36 -24.82 4.86
N SER A 138 -20.15 -24.93 5.39
CA SER A 138 -19.83 -25.78 6.54
C SER A 138 -18.66 -25.19 7.34
N PRO A 139 -18.58 -25.42 8.66
CA PRO A 139 -17.42 -25.00 9.46
C PRO A 139 -16.11 -25.60 8.93
N ALA A 140 -15.13 -24.74 8.66
CA ALA A 140 -13.85 -25.09 8.07
C ALA A 140 -13.00 -26.01 8.97
N SER A 141 -13.17 -25.87 10.28
CA SER A 141 -12.49 -26.66 11.32
C SER A 141 -13.50 -27.27 12.31
N ALA A 142 -13.07 -28.25 13.09
CA ALA A 142 -13.85 -28.69 14.25
C ALA A 142 -13.82 -27.60 15.33
N GLN A 143 -14.87 -27.50 16.15
CA GLN A 143 -15.01 -26.45 17.18
C GLN A 143 -13.85 -26.42 18.21
N THR A 144 -13.17 -27.54 18.40
CA THR A 144 -12.01 -27.66 19.31
C THR A 144 -10.66 -27.55 18.60
N SER A 145 -10.66 -27.37 17.27
CA SER A 145 -9.47 -27.33 16.43
C SER A 145 -9.24 -25.90 15.91
N GLY A 146 -7.98 -25.55 15.61
CA GLY A 146 -7.66 -24.18 15.19
C GLY A 146 -8.24 -23.80 13.82
N ASN A 147 -8.06 -22.54 13.44
CA ASN A 147 -8.70 -21.95 12.27
C ASN A 147 -8.02 -22.37 10.96
N ALA A 148 -8.82 -22.60 9.92
CA ALA A 148 -8.32 -22.71 8.56
C ALA A 148 -7.87 -21.33 8.06
N THR A 149 -6.74 -21.27 7.36
CA THR A 149 -6.12 -20.04 6.87
C THR A 149 -5.95 -20.04 5.34
N VAL A 150 -5.97 -21.23 4.71
CA VAL A 150 -5.74 -21.38 3.27
C VAL A 150 -6.77 -22.34 2.68
N VAL A 151 -7.22 -22.02 1.47
CA VAL A 151 -8.07 -22.88 0.64
C VAL A 151 -7.47 -23.05 -0.75
N VAL A 152 -7.49 -24.27 -1.28
CA VAL A 152 -7.00 -24.61 -2.62
C VAL A 152 -7.92 -25.65 -3.25
N CYS A 153 -8.30 -25.44 -4.51
CA CYS A 153 -9.08 -26.41 -5.28
C CYS A 153 -8.21 -27.52 -5.87
N SER A 154 -8.85 -28.63 -6.21
CA SER A 154 -8.28 -29.65 -7.10
C SER A 154 -7.82 -29.03 -8.42
N SER A 155 -6.88 -29.69 -9.09
CA SER A 155 -6.43 -29.38 -10.45
C SER A 155 -7.29 -30.07 -11.52
N CYS A 156 -7.97 -31.18 -11.21
CA CYS A 156 -8.73 -32.00 -12.17
C CYS A 156 -10.20 -32.23 -11.78
N ARG A 157 -10.55 -32.18 -10.48
CA ARG A 157 -11.91 -32.46 -9.99
C ARG A 157 -12.61 -31.21 -9.46
N ASP A 158 -13.73 -30.78 -10.05
CA ASP A 158 -14.50 -29.62 -9.57
C ASP A 158 -15.13 -29.81 -8.19
N GLU A 159 -15.39 -31.06 -7.82
CA GLU A 159 -16.06 -31.42 -6.58
C GLU A 159 -15.11 -31.51 -5.39
N MET A 160 -13.79 -31.36 -5.59
CA MET A 160 -12.81 -31.49 -4.53
C MET A 160 -12.05 -30.20 -4.26
N PHE A 161 -11.85 -29.92 -2.97
CA PHE A 161 -10.93 -28.87 -2.52
C PHE A 161 -10.31 -29.21 -1.16
N VAL A 162 -9.30 -28.45 -0.78
CA VAL A 162 -8.55 -28.63 0.47
C VAL A 162 -8.59 -27.34 1.25
N THR A 163 -8.84 -27.45 2.56
CA THR A 163 -8.59 -26.37 3.50
C THR A 163 -7.52 -26.78 4.50
N ALA A 164 -6.70 -25.81 4.90
CA ALA A 164 -5.65 -26.04 5.88
C ALA A 164 -5.44 -24.81 6.75
N GLY A 165 -4.96 -25.03 7.97
CA GLY A 165 -4.57 -23.95 8.88
C GLY A 165 -4.01 -24.48 10.20
N ASN A 166 -4.38 -23.84 11.30
CA ASN A 166 -3.86 -24.15 12.63
C ASN A 166 -4.36 -25.52 13.10
N ASN A 167 -3.51 -26.53 13.04
CA ASN A 167 -3.81 -27.91 13.46
C ASN A 167 -4.97 -28.58 12.70
N THR A 168 -5.35 -28.06 11.52
CA THR A 168 -6.42 -28.63 10.71
C THR A 168 -6.00 -28.72 9.25
N VAL A 169 -6.22 -29.90 8.66
CA VAL A 169 -6.10 -30.13 7.22
C VAL A 169 -7.27 -31.02 6.83
N ARG A 170 -8.11 -30.54 5.91
CA ARG A 170 -9.29 -31.25 5.45
C ARG A 170 -9.33 -31.27 3.93
N VAL A 171 -9.61 -32.45 3.41
CA VAL A 171 -10.05 -32.64 2.02
C VAL A 171 -11.57 -32.65 2.05
N TRP A 172 -12.17 -31.88 1.17
CA TRP A 172 -13.61 -31.74 1.04
C TRP A 172 -14.07 -32.31 -0.29
N GLU A 173 -15.20 -33.00 -0.26
CA GLU A 173 -15.90 -33.48 -1.44
C GLU A 173 -17.31 -32.88 -1.48
N LEU A 174 -17.68 -32.31 -2.62
CA LEU A 174 -18.96 -31.67 -2.87
C LEU A 174 -19.98 -32.72 -3.30
N ASP A 175 -21.02 -32.89 -2.50
CA ASP A 175 -22.17 -33.73 -2.78
C ASP A 175 -23.31 -32.84 -3.30
N LEU A 176 -23.37 -32.70 -4.63
CA LEU A 176 -24.32 -31.83 -5.32
C LEU A 176 -25.79 -32.21 -5.09
N PRO A 177 -26.21 -33.50 -5.22
CA PRO A 177 -27.60 -33.91 -4.95
C PRO A 177 -28.11 -33.48 -3.57
N ASN A 178 -27.25 -33.56 -2.56
CA ASN A 178 -27.61 -33.22 -1.18
C ASN A 178 -27.28 -31.77 -0.80
N ARG A 179 -26.68 -30.99 -1.71
CA ARG A 179 -26.14 -29.63 -1.48
C ARG A 179 -25.30 -29.57 -0.20
N LYS A 180 -24.38 -30.52 -0.03
CA LYS A 180 -23.51 -30.63 1.15
C LYS A 180 -22.05 -30.76 0.74
N ILE A 181 -21.16 -30.36 1.64
CA ILE A 181 -19.72 -30.63 1.54
C ILE A 181 -19.31 -31.59 2.65
N LEU A 182 -18.64 -32.67 2.27
CA LEU A 182 -18.22 -33.74 3.16
C LEU A 182 -16.75 -33.54 3.58
N PRO A 183 -16.47 -33.25 4.86
CA PRO A 183 -15.11 -33.10 5.33
C PRO A 183 -14.45 -34.46 5.57
N ALA A 184 -13.18 -34.57 5.20
CA ALA A 184 -12.32 -35.66 5.61
C ALA A 184 -10.99 -35.14 6.14
N GLU A 185 -10.71 -35.42 7.42
CA GLU A 185 -9.49 -34.95 8.09
C GLU A 185 -8.26 -35.73 7.65
N CYS A 186 -7.18 -35.01 7.31
CA CYS A 186 -5.90 -35.61 6.98
C CYS A 186 -5.09 -35.93 8.24
N ARG A 187 -4.46 -37.10 8.27
CA ARG A 187 -3.63 -37.52 9.40
C ARG A 187 -2.17 -37.16 9.12
N THR A 188 -1.67 -36.16 9.83
CA THR A 188 -0.24 -35.74 9.81
C THR A 188 0.61 -36.43 10.88
N GLY A 189 0.03 -37.43 11.59
CA GLY A 189 0.73 -38.16 12.65
C GLY A 189 1.00 -37.30 13.89
N ARG A 190 2.23 -37.36 14.41
CA ARG A 190 2.66 -36.56 15.59
C ARG A 190 3.05 -35.12 15.22
N LEU A 191 3.18 -34.79 13.94
CA LEU A 191 3.57 -33.45 13.49
C LEU A 191 2.35 -32.52 13.53
N ARG A 192 2.36 -31.63 14.52
CA ARG A 192 1.42 -30.51 14.63
C ARG A 192 2.18 -29.23 14.30
N ARG A 193 1.99 -28.73 13.09
CA ARG A 193 2.61 -27.51 12.58
C ARG A 193 1.52 -26.49 12.25
N VAL A 194 1.86 -25.21 12.33
CA VAL A 194 1.02 -24.14 11.77
C VAL A 194 1.26 -24.08 10.27
N ILE A 195 0.16 -24.09 9.52
CA ILE A 195 0.18 -24.15 8.06
C ILE A 195 0.08 -22.73 7.51
N THR A 196 0.98 -22.42 6.59
CA THR A 196 1.15 -21.09 6.01
C THR A 196 0.80 -21.07 4.53
N CYS A 197 1.02 -22.16 3.79
CA CYS A 197 0.64 -22.25 2.38
C CYS A 197 0.30 -23.69 1.97
N VAL A 198 -0.51 -23.83 0.93
CA VAL A 198 -0.88 -25.13 0.34
C VAL A 198 -0.80 -25.03 -1.18
N LYS A 199 -0.34 -26.09 -1.84
CA LYS A 199 -0.37 -26.21 -3.30
C LYS A 199 -0.76 -27.63 -3.73
N MET A 200 -1.80 -27.73 -4.56
CA MET A 200 -2.22 -28.99 -5.19
C MET A 200 -1.30 -29.35 -6.35
N ALA A 201 -0.98 -30.63 -6.53
CA ALA A 201 -0.29 -31.13 -7.71
C ALA A 201 -1.20 -31.10 -8.94
N ASP A 202 -0.60 -31.05 -10.14
CA ASP A 202 -1.35 -30.99 -11.40
C ASP A 202 -2.20 -32.25 -11.66
N ASP A 203 -1.85 -33.38 -11.03
CA ASP A 203 -2.49 -34.70 -11.18
C ASP A 203 -3.42 -35.06 -10.01
N ASP A 204 -3.58 -34.17 -9.02
CA ASP A 204 -4.33 -34.36 -7.78
C ASP A 204 -3.92 -35.55 -6.90
N SER A 205 -2.79 -36.22 -7.20
CA SER A 205 -2.35 -37.38 -6.43
C SER A 205 -1.82 -36.98 -5.05
N TYR A 206 -1.19 -35.81 -4.98
CA TYR A 206 -0.67 -35.22 -3.75
C TYR A 206 -0.97 -33.72 -3.68
N PHE A 207 -0.96 -33.21 -2.46
CA PHE A 207 -0.84 -31.79 -2.19
C PHE A 207 0.28 -31.53 -1.19
N TYR A 208 0.85 -30.34 -1.30
CA TYR A 208 2.05 -29.92 -0.59
C TYR A 208 1.70 -28.78 0.34
N ILE A 209 2.20 -28.84 1.57
CA ILE A 209 1.90 -27.89 2.64
C ILE A 209 3.20 -27.26 3.11
N GLY A 210 3.30 -25.94 3.04
CA GLY A 210 4.34 -25.19 3.74
C GLY A 210 3.92 -24.87 5.16
N THR A 211 4.88 -24.91 6.08
CA THR A 211 4.65 -24.70 7.51
C THR A 211 5.46 -23.53 8.05
N SER A 212 5.02 -22.96 9.17
CA SER A 212 5.75 -21.92 9.89
C SER A 212 7.09 -22.37 10.46
N SER A 213 7.28 -23.68 10.66
CA SER A 213 8.52 -24.28 11.13
C SER A 213 9.59 -24.42 10.05
N GLY A 214 9.24 -24.21 8.77
CA GLY A 214 10.19 -24.23 7.66
C GLY A 214 10.30 -25.56 6.93
N ASP A 215 9.38 -26.49 7.18
CA ASP A 215 9.23 -27.76 6.46
C ASP A 215 8.04 -27.75 5.50
N VAL A 216 8.18 -28.51 4.42
CA VAL A 216 7.17 -28.81 3.41
C VAL A 216 6.71 -30.26 3.62
N LEU A 217 5.41 -30.43 3.86
CA LEU A 217 4.78 -31.74 4.02
C LEU A 217 4.14 -32.16 2.69
N LYS A 218 4.27 -33.44 2.33
CA LYS A 218 3.59 -34.07 1.21
C LYS A 218 2.48 -34.97 1.73
N ILE A 219 1.24 -34.69 1.32
CA ILE A 219 0.05 -35.46 1.71
C ILE A 219 -0.57 -36.06 0.47
N ASN A 220 -0.95 -37.33 0.54
CA ASN A 220 -1.67 -38.00 -0.53
C ASN A 220 -3.18 -37.73 -0.39
N THR A 221 -3.78 -37.32 -1.50
CA THR A 221 -5.17 -36.84 -1.53
C THR A 221 -6.18 -37.97 -1.30
N ASN A 222 -5.89 -39.17 -1.79
CA ASN A 222 -6.81 -40.31 -1.75
C ASN A 222 -6.81 -40.99 -0.37
N ASN A 223 -5.63 -41.26 0.18
CA ASN A 223 -5.53 -41.91 1.48
C ASN A 223 -5.56 -40.91 2.65
N LYS A 224 -5.40 -39.60 2.38
CA LYS A 224 -5.44 -38.51 3.36
C LYS A 224 -4.34 -38.64 4.43
N LEU A 225 -3.24 -39.31 4.07
CA LEU A 225 -2.08 -39.55 4.92
C LEU A 225 -0.88 -38.74 4.43
N MET A 226 -0.12 -38.20 5.39
CA MET A 226 1.19 -37.62 5.11
C MET A 226 2.16 -38.73 4.69
N THR A 227 2.82 -38.55 3.53
CA THR A 227 3.76 -39.53 2.97
C THR A 227 5.22 -39.15 3.22
N ASP A 228 5.55 -37.87 3.14
CA ASP A 228 6.93 -37.40 3.29
C ASP A 228 7.00 -35.94 3.76
N PHE A 229 8.17 -35.51 4.22
CA PHE A 229 8.46 -34.13 4.61
C PHE A 229 9.93 -33.75 4.34
N GLY A 230 10.18 -32.47 4.04
CA GLY A 230 11.53 -31.93 3.91
C GLY A 230 11.57 -30.41 3.93
N PRO A 231 12.74 -29.77 4.01
CA PRO A 231 14.08 -30.37 3.92
C PRO A 231 14.52 -31.04 5.24
N ARG A 232 15.14 -32.22 5.16
CA ARG A 232 15.57 -32.99 6.36
C ARG A 232 16.84 -32.47 7.06
N LYS A 233 17.71 -31.76 6.34
CA LYS A 233 19.01 -31.29 6.87
C LYS A 233 18.91 -29.95 7.59
N LYS A 234 18.33 -28.96 6.92
CA LYS A 234 18.20 -27.59 7.43
C LYS A 234 16.83 -27.06 7.02
N MET A 235 15.98 -26.79 8.00
CA MET A 235 14.69 -26.17 7.79
C MET A 235 14.88 -24.71 7.38
N PHE A 236 13.90 -24.16 6.66
CA PHE A 236 13.91 -22.76 6.28
C PHE A 236 13.57 -21.87 7.49
N SER A 237 14.42 -20.90 7.80
CA SER A 237 14.14 -19.93 8.87
C SER A 237 12.89 -19.10 8.53
N LEU A 238 12.14 -18.71 9.56
CA LEU A 238 10.90 -17.92 9.45
C LEU A 238 9.80 -18.58 8.58
N GLY A 239 9.85 -19.90 8.40
CA GLY A 239 8.78 -20.67 7.77
C GLY A 239 8.72 -20.59 6.25
N VAL A 240 7.95 -21.51 5.66
CA VAL A 240 7.66 -21.56 4.22
C VAL A 240 6.35 -20.83 3.94
N THR A 241 6.40 -19.67 3.33
CA THR A 241 5.24 -18.78 3.16
C THR A 241 4.57 -18.92 1.80
N ALA A 242 5.29 -19.36 0.78
CA ALA A 242 4.75 -19.55 -0.57
C ALA A 242 5.35 -20.79 -1.25
N LEU A 243 4.55 -21.46 -2.07
CA LEU A 243 4.93 -22.73 -2.72
C LEU A 243 4.39 -22.78 -4.14
N VAL A 244 5.27 -23.15 -5.08
CA VAL A 244 4.90 -23.40 -6.48
C VAL A 244 5.50 -24.72 -6.93
N LEU A 245 4.68 -25.56 -7.56
CA LEU A 245 5.10 -26.83 -8.12
C LEU A 245 5.35 -26.68 -9.62
N LEU A 246 6.43 -27.27 -10.09
CA LEU A 246 6.79 -27.31 -11.51
C LEU A 246 6.43 -28.68 -12.08
N LYS A 247 6.08 -28.72 -13.38
CA LYS A 247 5.79 -29.98 -14.09
C LYS A 247 6.96 -30.97 -14.13
N THR A 248 8.18 -30.47 -13.94
CA THR A 248 9.40 -31.29 -13.83
C THR A 248 9.46 -32.10 -12.52
N GLY A 249 8.53 -31.87 -11.59
CA GLY A 249 8.51 -32.45 -10.25
C GLY A 249 9.30 -31.65 -9.21
N ASN A 250 9.97 -30.57 -9.61
CA ASN A 250 10.65 -29.67 -8.67
C ASN A 250 9.68 -28.67 -8.04
N ALA A 251 10.05 -28.14 -6.87
CA ALA A 251 9.26 -27.14 -6.16
C ALA A 251 10.05 -25.84 -5.97
N ILE A 252 9.41 -24.70 -6.14
CA ILE A 252 9.94 -23.40 -5.74
C ILE A 252 9.32 -23.04 -4.39
N VAL A 253 10.18 -22.74 -3.43
CA VAL A 253 9.83 -22.47 -2.04
C VAL A 253 10.23 -21.03 -1.70
N GLY A 254 9.27 -20.24 -1.25
CA GLY A 254 9.49 -18.91 -0.69
C GLY A 254 9.41 -18.95 0.83
N THR A 255 10.31 -18.21 1.49
CA THR A 255 10.40 -18.19 2.95
C THR A 255 10.09 -16.83 3.55
N GLY A 256 9.72 -16.80 4.83
CA GLY A 256 9.51 -15.56 5.58
C GLY A 256 10.77 -14.71 5.78
N GLU A 257 11.96 -15.29 5.60
CA GLU A 257 13.26 -14.59 5.65
C GLU A 257 13.59 -13.87 4.32
N GLY A 258 12.84 -14.14 3.25
CA GLY A 258 13.14 -13.61 1.92
C GLY A 258 14.05 -14.50 1.09
N ILE A 259 14.17 -15.78 1.44
CA ILE A 259 14.87 -16.75 0.60
C ILE A 259 13.87 -17.32 -0.40
N VAL A 260 14.25 -17.36 -1.67
CA VAL A 260 13.54 -18.14 -2.69
C VAL A 260 14.47 -19.26 -3.14
N ALA A 261 14.03 -20.50 -2.95
CA ALA A 261 14.82 -21.69 -3.22
C ALA A 261 14.14 -22.59 -4.26
N LEU A 262 14.93 -23.10 -5.21
CA LEU A 262 14.53 -24.19 -6.09
C LEU A 262 14.92 -25.51 -5.42
N CYS A 263 13.93 -26.33 -5.10
CA CYS A 263 14.07 -27.60 -4.40
C CYS A 263 13.77 -28.78 -5.32
N LYS A 264 14.57 -29.85 -5.17
CA LYS A 264 14.35 -31.12 -5.87
C LYS A 264 13.15 -31.88 -5.26
N GLY A 265 12.28 -32.42 -6.10
CA GLY A 265 10.99 -32.98 -5.69
C GLY A 265 10.97 -34.18 -4.73
N SER A 266 12.06 -34.95 -4.65
CA SER A 266 12.11 -36.16 -3.81
C SER A 266 12.44 -35.88 -2.35
N ASP A 267 13.42 -35.00 -2.09
CA ASP A 267 13.98 -34.78 -0.75
C ASP A 267 13.95 -33.31 -0.31
N TYR A 268 13.36 -32.44 -1.14
CA TYR A 268 13.37 -30.98 -1.01
C TYR A 268 14.78 -30.39 -0.85
N GLN A 269 15.79 -31.06 -1.39
CA GLN A 269 17.16 -30.55 -1.39
C GLN A 269 17.24 -29.27 -2.22
N VAL A 270 17.82 -28.22 -1.64
CA VAL A 270 18.00 -26.92 -2.28
C VAL A 270 19.05 -27.05 -3.39
N MET A 271 18.64 -26.79 -4.62
CA MET A 271 19.50 -26.76 -5.80
C MET A 271 20.07 -25.37 -6.05
N LYS A 272 19.20 -24.35 -6.02
CA LYS A 272 19.55 -22.94 -6.19
C LYS A 272 18.79 -22.11 -5.17
N LYS A 273 19.35 -20.98 -4.75
CA LYS A 273 18.68 -20.02 -3.87
C LYS A 273 19.06 -18.59 -4.23
N ILE A 274 18.12 -17.67 -4.04
CA ILE A 274 18.32 -16.22 -4.11
C ILE A 274 17.82 -15.58 -2.81
N GLN A 275 18.28 -14.36 -2.55
CA GLN A 275 17.85 -13.55 -1.42
C GLN A 275 17.15 -12.31 -1.95
N VAL A 276 15.87 -12.15 -1.61
CA VAL A 276 15.10 -10.94 -1.86
C VAL A 276 14.97 -10.11 -0.59
N GLN A 277 14.63 -8.82 -0.73
CA GLN A 277 14.40 -7.95 0.42
C GLN A 277 12.99 -8.13 0.98
N GLY A 278 12.91 -8.55 2.24
CA GLY A 278 11.64 -8.84 2.92
C GLY A 278 11.21 -10.29 2.75
N GLY A 279 10.29 -10.73 3.60
CA GLY A 279 9.70 -12.07 3.54
C GLY A 279 8.84 -12.25 2.30
N VAL A 280 8.93 -13.43 1.68
CA VAL A 280 8.13 -13.76 0.49
C VAL A 280 6.67 -13.94 0.91
N THR A 281 5.73 -13.32 0.21
CA THR A 281 4.29 -13.45 0.49
C THR A 281 3.52 -14.07 -0.67
N SER A 282 4.06 -14.00 -1.88
CA SER A 282 3.42 -14.53 -3.08
C SER A 282 4.46 -15.00 -4.10
N LEU A 283 4.15 -16.10 -4.78
CA LEU A 283 4.93 -16.67 -5.88
C LEU A 283 3.98 -17.03 -7.01
N THR A 284 4.25 -16.56 -8.22
CA THR A 284 3.44 -16.86 -9.40
C THR A 284 4.28 -17.05 -10.65
N CYS A 285 3.94 -18.04 -11.49
CA CYS A 285 4.67 -18.33 -12.73
C CYS A 285 4.07 -17.63 -13.94
N ARG A 286 4.93 -17.11 -14.83
CA ARG A 286 4.55 -16.66 -16.18
C ARG A 286 4.63 -17.85 -17.14
N GLY A 287 3.61 -18.69 -17.14
CA GLY A 287 3.55 -19.89 -17.99
C GLY A 287 4.48 -21.02 -17.53
N GLN A 288 4.98 -21.84 -18.48
CA GLN A 288 5.64 -23.13 -18.22
C GLN A 288 7.11 -23.02 -17.76
N GLY A 289 7.44 -22.03 -16.92
CA GLY A 289 8.72 -21.99 -16.19
C GLY A 289 9.85 -21.20 -16.85
N HIS A 290 9.55 -20.21 -17.71
CA HIS A 290 10.60 -19.29 -18.18
C HIS A 290 10.91 -18.21 -17.13
N GLN A 291 9.86 -17.63 -16.55
CA GLN A 291 9.93 -16.57 -15.54
C GLN A 291 8.90 -16.81 -14.45
N PHE A 292 9.23 -16.40 -13.24
CA PHE A 292 8.26 -16.30 -12.15
C PHE A 292 8.44 -14.98 -11.42
N PHE A 293 7.38 -14.55 -10.74
CA PHE A 293 7.34 -13.32 -9.98
C PHE A 293 7.26 -13.64 -8.49
N VAL A 294 7.93 -12.79 -7.70
CA VAL A 294 8.00 -12.89 -6.25
C VAL A 294 7.49 -11.57 -5.66
N GLY A 295 6.42 -11.62 -4.89
CA GLY A 295 5.97 -10.50 -4.06
C GLY A 295 6.50 -10.64 -2.64
N THR A 296 6.95 -9.53 -2.06
CA THR A 296 7.47 -9.49 -0.69
C THR A 296 6.63 -8.62 0.24
N ASN A 297 6.74 -8.86 1.55
CA ASN A 297 6.09 -8.06 2.60
C ASN A 297 6.67 -6.64 2.73
N LYS A 298 7.81 -6.35 2.08
CA LYS A 298 8.34 -4.98 1.93
C LYS A 298 7.76 -4.26 0.70
N CYS A 299 6.67 -4.81 0.15
CA CYS A 299 5.95 -4.27 -0.98
C CYS A 299 6.83 -4.11 -2.24
N GLN A 300 7.62 -5.15 -2.54
CA GLN A 300 8.47 -5.22 -3.73
C GLN A 300 8.07 -6.41 -4.60
N ILE A 301 8.17 -6.24 -5.91
CA ILE A 301 7.91 -7.26 -6.92
C ILE A 301 9.19 -7.55 -7.69
N TYR A 302 9.66 -8.79 -7.60
CA TYR A 302 10.82 -9.28 -8.33
C TYR A 302 10.40 -10.19 -9.48
N ARG A 303 11.10 -10.08 -10.60
CA ARG A 303 11.15 -11.07 -11.69
C ARG A 303 12.34 -11.98 -11.48
N VAL A 304 12.14 -13.27 -11.64
CA VAL A 304 13.23 -14.24 -11.61
C VAL A 304 13.16 -15.13 -12.84
N ASN A 305 14.26 -15.18 -13.58
CA ASN A 305 14.42 -16.09 -14.71
C ASN A 305 14.83 -17.47 -14.22
N TYR A 306 14.24 -18.53 -14.77
CA TYR A 306 14.51 -19.90 -14.29
C TYR A 306 15.92 -20.41 -14.62
N THR A 307 16.43 -20.07 -15.81
CA THR A 307 17.74 -20.54 -16.31
C THR A 307 18.88 -20.01 -15.46
N GLU A 308 18.94 -18.69 -15.32
CA GLU A 308 19.97 -17.98 -14.55
C GLU A 308 19.69 -18.05 -13.05
N PHE A 309 18.42 -18.10 -12.65
CA PHE A 309 17.97 -17.99 -11.26
C PHE A 309 18.50 -16.72 -10.59
N LYS A 310 18.36 -15.61 -11.32
CA LYS A 310 18.75 -14.25 -10.91
C LYS A 310 17.51 -13.38 -10.78
N GLU A 311 17.46 -12.60 -9.71
CA GLU A 311 16.40 -11.66 -9.40
C GLU A 311 16.58 -10.29 -10.07
N GLU A 312 15.48 -9.70 -10.50
CA GLU A 312 15.38 -8.36 -11.06
C GLU A 312 14.20 -7.65 -10.42
N LEU A 313 14.43 -6.49 -9.82
CA LEU A 313 13.38 -5.69 -9.20
C LEU A 313 12.59 -4.96 -10.30
N ILE A 314 11.29 -5.21 -10.41
CA ILE A 314 10.42 -4.55 -11.40
C ILE A 314 9.70 -3.36 -10.80
N ALA A 315 9.18 -3.55 -9.60
CA ALA A 315 8.39 -2.55 -8.90
C ALA A 315 8.73 -2.57 -7.42
N ALA A 316 8.80 -1.39 -6.84
CA ALA A 316 8.93 -1.19 -5.41
C ALA A 316 7.99 -0.06 -5.01
N CYS A 317 7.46 -0.13 -3.80
CA CYS A 317 6.76 0.98 -3.18
C CYS A 317 7.10 1.07 -1.70
N HIS A 318 6.51 2.05 -1.03
CA HIS A 318 6.61 2.19 0.41
C HIS A 318 5.88 1.04 1.10
N ASN A 319 6.45 0.58 2.21
CA ASN A 319 5.82 -0.44 3.07
C ASN A 319 5.06 0.20 4.24
N GLU A 320 5.38 1.44 4.57
CA GLU A 320 4.77 2.19 5.65
C GLU A 320 4.01 3.39 5.08
N ALA A 321 3.35 4.13 5.98
CA ALA A 321 2.64 5.35 5.62
C ALA A 321 3.58 6.34 4.92
N VAL A 322 3.15 6.88 3.78
CA VAL A 322 3.84 7.97 3.13
C VAL A 322 3.38 9.26 3.80
N HIS A 323 4.30 10.06 4.34
CA HIS A 323 3.94 11.23 5.13
C HIS A 323 3.85 12.50 4.28
N ASP A 324 4.73 12.68 3.31
CA ASP A 324 4.79 13.89 2.50
C ASP A 324 5.26 13.62 1.07
N ILE A 325 4.93 14.56 0.18
CA ILE A 325 5.25 14.52 -1.25
C ILE A 325 5.59 15.92 -1.74
N VAL A 326 6.64 16.00 -2.56
CA VAL A 326 7.12 17.26 -3.13
C VAL A 326 7.53 17.11 -4.59
N PHE A 327 7.20 18.14 -5.38
CA PHE A 327 7.70 18.30 -6.74
C PHE A 327 8.89 19.27 -6.73
N PRO A 328 9.96 19.02 -7.51
CA PRO A 328 10.95 20.05 -7.81
C PRO A 328 10.30 21.24 -8.53
N PHE A 329 10.84 22.43 -8.31
CA PHE A 329 10.29 23.64 -8.91
C PHE A 329 10.32 23.57 -10.44
N GLY A 330 9.16 23.77 -11.08
CA GLY A 330 9.03 23.81 -12.54
C GLY A 330 9.12 22.46 -13.27
N ILE A 331 9.38 21.35 -12.58
CA ILE A 331 9.55 20.03 -13.19
C ILE A 331 8.32 19.17 -12.93
N SER A 332 7.70 18.64 -13.99
CA SER A 332 6.54 17.76 -13.88
C SER A 332 6.88 16.28 -13.73
N ASP A 333 8.08 15.90 -14.16
CA ASP A 333 8.40 14.50 -14.45
C ASP A 333 9.06 13.79 -13.26
N LEU A 334 9.33 14.52 -12.18
CA LEU A 334 9.97 14.04 -10.98
C LEU A 334 9.17 14.45 -9.74
N PHE A 335 9.09 13.56 -8.76
CA PHE A 335 8.63 13.90 -7.42
C PHE A 335 9.37 13.07 -6.38
N ALA A 336 9.49 13.61 -5.17
CA ALA A 336 10.04 12.91 -4.03
C ALA A 336 8.94 12.63 -3.01
N THR A 337 9.04 11.49 -2.36
CA THR A 337 8.13 11.05 -1.29
C THR A 337 8.95 10.63 -0.09
N CYS A 338 8.44 10.90 1.10
CA CYS A 338 9.01 10.35 2.34
C CYS A 338 8.01 9.42 3.03
N SER A 339 8.51 8.32 3.56
CA SER A 339 7.75 7.40 4.40
C SER A 339 8.47 7.27 5.74
N GLY A 340 8.37 6.12 6.41
CA GLY A 340 9.10 5.84 7.64
C GLY A 340 10.60 6.01 7.42
N ASN A 341 11.32 4.93 7.12
CA ASN A 341 12.78 4.96 7.08
C ASN A 341 13.40 5.40 5.75
N ASP A 342 12.60 5.73 4.73
CA ASP A 342 13.09 6.01 3.40
C ASP A 342 12.51 7.25 2.73
N ILE A 343 13.35 7.82 1.88
CA ILE A 343 13.02 8.85 0.91
C ILE A 343 13.22 8.25 -0.46
N ARG A 344 12.22 8.44 -1.33
CA ARG A 344 12.25 7.94 -2.70
C ARG A 344 11.98 9.04 -3.70
N VAL A 345 12.76 9.04 -4.77
CA VAL A 345 12.58 9.92 -5.93
C VAL A 345 12.05 9.09 -7.09
N TRP A 346 10.97 9.56 -7.69
CA TRP A 346 10.21 8.85 -8.71
C TRP A 346 10.24 9.58 -10.04
N HIS A 347 10.36 8.82 -11.12
CA HIS A 347 10.16 9.30 -12.48
C HIS A 347 8.71 9.06 -12.90
N THR A 348 7.96 10.14 -13.08
CA THR A 348 6.51 10.15 -13.36
C THR A 348 6.13 9.47 -14.69
N PRO A 349 6.82 9.71 -15.82
CA PRO A 349 6.45 9.08 -17.10
C PRO A 349 6.57 7.55 -17.10
N GLU A 350 7.63 7.02 -16.48
CA GLU A 350 7.91 5.58 -16.45
C GLU A 350 7.42 4.87 -15.17
N ASN A 351 6.99 5.64 -14.17
CA ASN A 351 6.63 5.17 -12.83
C ASN A 351 7.72 4.31 -12.18
N ARG A 352 8.98 4.69 -12.40
CA ARG A 352 10.15 3.99 -11.84
C ARG A 352 10.73 4.77 -10.68
N GLU A 353 11.23 4.04 -9.71
CA GLU A 353 12.09 4.57 -8.66
C GLU A 353 13.47 4.90 -9.26
N LEU A 354 13.99 6.10 -9.00
CA LEU A 354 15.32 6.53 -9.44
C LEU A 354 16.34 6.46 -8.31
N LEU A 355 15.94 6.92 -7.12
CA LEU A 355 16.81 7.04 -5.96
C LEU A 355 16.06 6.60 -4.71
N ARG A 356 16.77 5.83 -3.87
CA ARG A 356 16.35 5.48 -2.51
C ARG A 356 17.39 5.94 -1.52
N ILE A 357 16.97 6.70 -0.53
CA ILE A 357 17.79 7.08 0.62
C ILE A 357 17.14 6.43 1.84
N VAL A 358 17.88 5.57 2.55
CA VAL A 358 17.37 4.83 3.71
C VAL A 358 18.16 5.21 4.94
N ILE A 359 17.46 5.58 6.01
CA ILE A 359 18.05 5.82 7.33
C ILE A 359 17.37 4.87 8.31
N PRO A 360 18.09 3.86 8.83
CA PRO A 360 17.50 2.87 9.73
C PRO A 360 16.94 3.49 11.01
N ASN A 361 15.82 2.93 11.50
CA ASN A 361 15.22 3.21 12.81
C ASN A 361 14.74 4.65 13.06
N VAL A 362 14.54 5.44 12.01
CA VAL A 362 13.99 6.80 12.09
C VAL A 362 12.85 6.95 11.09
N THR A 363 11.91 7.86 11.37
CA THR A 363 10.75 8.14 10.50
C THR A 363 10.85 9.55 9.93
N CYS A 364 10.60 9.70 8.62
CA CYS A 364 10.64 11.00 7.94
C CYS A 364 9.24 11.60 7.84
N HIS A 365 9.02 12.75 8.47
CA HIS A 365 7.70 13.39 8.54
C HIS A 365 7.41 14.38 7.41
N ALA A 366 8.43 15.11 6.96
CA ALA A 366 8.29 16.10 5.91
C ALA A 366 9.52 16.15 5.01
N ILE A 367 9.31 16.51 3.76
CA ILE A 367 10.36 16.59 2.74
C ILE A 367 10.16 17.80 1.85
N GLU A 368 11.28 18.39 1.43
CA GLU A 368 11.27 19.49 0.50
C GLU A 368 12.48 19.46 -0.42
N ILE A 369 12.30 19.93 -1.65
CA ILE A 369 13.39 20.11 -2.59
C ILE A 369 13.63 21.61 -2.70
N MET A 370 14.87 22.04 -2.50
CA MET A 370 15.26 23.44 -2.64
C MET A 370 14.95 23.93 -4.06
N ARG A 371 14.64 25.22 -4.18
CA ARG A 371 14.19 25.79 -5.46
C ARG A 371 15.25 25.74 -6.56
N ASP A 372 16.52 25.72 -6.18
CA ASP A 372 17.66 25.51 -7.08
C ASP A 372 17.82 24.05 -7.56
N GLY A 373 17.07 23.12 -6.97
CA GLY A 373 17.11 21.70 -7.27
C GLY A 373 18.39 21.00 -6.83
N LYS A 374 19.25 21.63 -6.00
CA LYS A 374 20.55 21.06 -5.60
C LYS A 374 20.48 20.23 -4.33
N SER A 375 19.43 20.37 -3.52
CA SER A 375 19.32 19.69 -2.25
C SER A 375 17.90 19.21 -1.96
N ILE A 376 17.80 17.99 -1.45
CA ILE A 376 16.59 17.42 -0.86
C ILE A 376 16.73 17.54 0.65
N ILE A 377 15.87 18.30 1.30
CA ILE A 377 15.86 18.51 2.75
C ILE A 377 14.75 17.65 3.35
N SER A 378 15.04 17.05 4.49
CA SER A 378 14.15 16.10 5.16
C SER A 378 14.12 16.30 6.66
N ALA A 379 12.93 16.13 7.23
CA ALA A 379 12.61 16.31 8.65
C ALA A 379 12.30 14.96 9.30
N TRP A 380 13.00 14.63 10.39
CA TRP A 380 12.97 13.30 11.01
C TRP A 380 12.45 13.33 12.45
N ASN A 381 11.95 12.19 12.92
CA ASN A 381 11.44 11.99 14.28
C ASN A 381 12.51 12.10 15.38
N ASP A 382 13.78 11.85 15.05
CA ASP A 382 14.93 12.00 15.96
C ASP A 382 15.31 13.47 16.22
N GLY A 383 14.54 14.43 15.68
CA GLY A 383 14.77 15.85 15.87
C GLY A 383 15.88 16.41 15.00
N THR A 384 16.33 15.67 13.99
CA THR A 384 17.37 16.13 13.05
C THR A 384 16.78 16.54 11.70
N ILE A 385 17.45 17.50 11.06
CA ILE A 385 17.18 17.87 9.67
C ILE A 385 18.36 17.39 8.83
N ARG A 386 18.08 16.68 7.74
CA ARG A 386 19.12 16.13 6.86
C ARG A 386 18.91 16.65 5.45
N ALA A 387 19.99 17.11 4.83
CA ALA A 387 20.01 17.50 3.43
C ALA A 387 20.83 16.50 2.61
N PHE A 388 20.32 16.14 1.43
CA PHE A 388 20.90 15.15 0.52
C PHE A 388 21.08 15.73 -0.88
N THR A 389 22.09 15.21 -1.58
CA THR A 389 22.23 15.45 -3.01
C THR A 389 21.14 14.69 -3.79
N PRO A 390 20.39 15.34 -4.71
CA PRO A 390 19.33 14.68 -5.46
C PRO A 390 19.81 13.61 -6.45
N GLU A 391 21.05 13.70 -6.95
CA GLU A 391 21.59 12.78 -7.94
C GLU A 391 22.15 11.50 -7.31
N THR A 392 22.93 11.65 -6.22
CA THR A 392 23.66 10.54 -5.59
C THR A 392 23.03 10.06 -4.28
N GLY A 393 22.13 10.84 -3.68
CA GLY A 393 21.55 10.56 -2.37
C GLY A 393 22.55 10.66 -1.21
N GLN A 394 23.69 11.29 -1.44
CA GLN A 394 24.71 11.45 -0.40
C GLN A 394 24.31 12.58 0.57
N PRO A 395 24.58 12.43 1.87
CA PRO A 395 24.31 13.48 2.85
C PRO A 395 25.22 14.68 2.58
N MET A 396 24.63 15.87 2.43
CA MET A 396 25.35 17.13 2.26
C MET A 396 25.65 17.77 3.61
N TYR A 397 24.61 17.97 4.42
CA TYR A 397 24.74 18.50 5.78
C TYR A 397 23.62 17.96 6.66
N VAL A 398 23.88 18.02 7.98
CA VAL A 398 22.95 17.56 9.01
C VAL A 398 22.88 18.61 10.11
N VAL A 399 21.66 19.05 10.42
CA VAL A 399 21.39 19.89 11.59
C VAL A 399 20.99 18.96 12.73
N ASN A 400 21.94 18.69 13.62
CA ASN A 400 21.70 17.87 14.80
C ASN A 400 20.93 18.65 15.86
N HIS A 401 20.05 17.98 16.61
CA HIS A 401 19.26 18.57 17.69
C HIS A 401 18.44 19.80 17.25
N ALA A 402 17.87 19.75 16.03
CA ALA A 402 17.04 20.82 15.51
C ALA A 402 15.77 21.01 16.35
N HIS A 403 15.18 19.92 16.87
CA HIS A 403 14.01 19.94 17.75
C HIS A 403 14.06 18.79 18.76
N SER A 404 13.34 18.90 19.89
CA SER A 404 13.38 17.88 20.95
C SER A 404 12.36 16.75 20.76
N LEU A 405 11.21 17.02 20.14
CA LEU A 405 10.13 16.05 19.91
C LEU A 405 10.00 15.66 18.43
N GLY A 406 11.10 15.70 17.69
CA GLY A 406 11.09 15.47 16.24
C GLY A 406 10.73 16.71 15.44
N VAL A 407 11.10 16.68 14.16
CA VAL A 407 10.76 17.74 13.19
C VAL A 407 9.56 17.27 12.38
N THR A 408 8.44 17.98 12.47
CA THR A 408 7.15 17.57 11.88
C THR A 408 6.84 18.29 10.57
N ALA A 409 7.39 19.49 10.37
CA ALA A 409 7.21 20.26 9.16
C ALA A 409 8.51 21.00 8.78
N ILE A 410 8.70 21.21 7.49
CA ILE A 410 9.84 21.95 6.95
C ILE A 410 9.43 22.77 5.74
N ALA A 411 10.04 23.94 5.59
CA ALA A 411 9.89 24.82 4.44
C ALA A 411 11.24 25.52 4.13
N ALA A 412 11.52 25.79 2.87
CA ALA A 412 12.71 26.46 2.39
C ALA A 412 12.33 27.77 1.74
N THR A 413 13.19 28.76 1.91
CA THR A 413 13.09 30.03 1.19
C THR A 413 13.45 29.84 -0.28
N ASN A 414 12.86 30.68 -1.13
CA ASN A 414 13.06 30.62 -2.57
C ASN A 414 14.49 31.01 -2.97
N ASP A 415 15.12 31.90 -2.20
CA ASP A 415 16.54 32.26 -2.34
C ASP A 415 17.51 31.14 -1.90
N CYS A 416 17.00 30.05 -1.35
CA CYS A 416 17.76 28.88 -0.90
C CYS A 416 18.75 29.17 0.25
N LYS A 417 18.61 30.29 0.98
CA LYS A 417 19.52 30.66 2.07
C LYS A 417 18.99 30.33 3.45
N ARG A 418 17.69 30.09 3.60
CA ARG A 418 17.08 29.78 4.89
C ARG A 418 16.16 28.57 4.83
N ILE A 419 16.20 27.76 5.91
CA ILE A 419 15.22 26.72 6.21
C ILE A 419 14.40 27.16 7.41
N ILE A 420 13.10 26.90 7.37
CA ILE A 420 12.19 27.04 8.49
C ILE A 420 11.73 25.64 8.89
N SER A 421 11.94 25.26 10.14
CA SER A 421 11.54 23.97 10.69
C SER A 421 10.50 24.13 11.78
N GLY A 422 9.54 23.23 11.82
CA GLY A 422 8.51 23.13 12.85
C GLY A 422 8.71 21.85 13.66
N GLY A 423 8.78 21.99 14.97
CA GLY A 423 8.96 20.87 15.89
C GLY A 423 7.64 20.30 16.42
N GLY A 424 7.71 19.05 16.91
CA GLY A 424 6.63 18.43 17.66
C GLY A 424 6.29 19.17 18.96
N GLU A 425 7.22 19.94 19.51
CA GLU A 425 7.01 20.79 20.69
C GLU A 425 6.35 22.15 20.41
N GLY A 426 6.05 22.48 19.15
CA GLY A 426 5.46 23.77 18.76
C GLY A 426 6.46 24.91 18.51
N GLN A 427 7.77 24.66 18.61
CA GLN A 427 8.74 25.68 18.23
C GLN A 427 8.89 25.73 16.71
N VAL A 428 8.93 26.96 16.17
CA VAL A 428 9.33 27.20 14.78
C VAL A 428 10.73 27.80 14.80
N ARG A 429 11.68 27.20 14.10
CA ARG A 429 13.09 27.62 14.06
C ARG A 429 13.47 28.04 12.67
N VAL A 430 14.20 29.14 12.55
CA VAL A 430 14.75 29.62 11.28
C VAL A 430 16.25 29.36 11.27
N TRP A 431 16.73 28.67 10.24
CA TRP A 431 18.11 28.29 10.05
C TRP A 431 18.69 29.03 8.85
N GLU A 432 19.83 29.66 9.03
CA GLU A 432 20.62 30.22 7.93
C GLU A 432 21.56 29.13 7.39
N ILE A 433 21.40 28.79 6.11
CA ILE A 433 22.23 27.84 5.38
C ILE A 433 23.29 28.62 4.63
N ARG A 434 24.55 28.29 4.90
CA ARG A 434 25.69 28.66 4.07
C ARG A 434 26.40 27.39 3.61
N GLU A 435 27.25 27.50 2.60
CA GLU A 435 27.94 26.33 2.00
C GLU A 435 28.63 25.42 3.03
N MET A 436 29.17 26.00 4.10
CA MET A 436 29.94 25.28 5.12
C MET A 436 29.32 25.30 6.53
N THR A 437 28.28 26.10 6.78
CA THR A 437 27.75 26.28 8.14
C THR A 437 26.24 26.40 8.13
N GLN A 438 25.58 25.69 9.06
CA GLN A 438 24.17 25.85 9.35
C GLN A 438 24.06 26.52 10.73
N LYS A 439 23.51 27.74 10.77
CA LYS A 439 23.36 28.49 12.03
C LYS A 439 21.88 28.67 12.33
N LEU A 440 21.51 28.49 13.60
CA LEU A 440 20.21 28.90 14.08
C LEU A 440 20.16 30.43 14.07
N ALA A 441 19.25 31.00 13.30
CA ALA A 441 19.01 32.43 13.29
C ALA A 441 18.13 32.81 14.48
N GLU A 442 16.92 32.25 14.56
CA GLU A 442 15.97 32.56 15.63
C GLU A 442 15.03 31.40 15.98
N VAL A 443 14.43 31.47 17.17
CA VAL A 443 13.42 30.54 17.67
C VAL A 443 12.12 31.27 17.97
N LEU A 444 11.07 30.94 17.23
CA LEU A 444 9.73 31.49 17.37
C LEU A 444 8.87 30.55 18.22
N LYS A 445 8.42 31.02 19.39
CA LYS A 445 7.80 30.20 20.46
C LYS A 445 6.38 30.67 20.80
N GLU A 446 5.48 30.64 19.83
CA GLU A 446 4.06 30.98 20.06
C GLU A 446 3.14 29.76 20.03
N HIS A 447 3.43 28.76 19.18
CA HIS A 447 2.62 27.54 19.16
C HIS A 447 2.85 26.70 20.41
N VAL A 448 1.77 26.06 20.87
CA VAL A 448 1.75 25.23 22.09
C VAL A 448 1.82 23.74 21.75
N SER A 449 1.55 23.38 20.49
CA SER A 449 1.51 21.99 20.01
C SER A 449 2.25 21.84 18.69
N ALA A 450 2.35 20.61 18.18
CA ALA A 450 3.13 20.27 17.00
C ALA A 450 2.73 21.09 15.76
N VAL A 451 3.74 21.61 15.07
CA VAL A 451 3.56 22.35 13.82
C VAL A 451 3.33 21.34 12.68
N SER A 452 2.17 21.38 12.05
CA SER A 452 1.77 20.39 11.04
C SER A 452 2.21 20.75 9.62
N CYS A 453 2.31 22.03 9.30
CA CYS A 453 2.64 22.50 7.95
C CYS A 453 3.24 23.89 7.98
N ILE A 454 4.22 24.14 7.12
CA ILE A 454 4.85 25.44 6.93
C ILE A 454 4.81 25.78 5.44
N LYS A 455 4.52 27.04 5.12
CA LYS A 455 4.65 27.59 3.76
C LYS A 455 5.31 28.96 3.79
N VAL A 456 6.25 29.17 2.88
CA VAL A 456 6.93 30.45 2.68
C VAL A 456 6.25 31.18 1.52
N LYS A 457 6.12 32.49 1.66
CA LYS A 457 5.62 33.39 0.63
C LYS A 457 6.68 33.57 -0.48
N LYS A 458 6.29 33.92 -1.70
CA LYS A 458 7.23 34.04 -2.84
C LYS A 458 8.26 35.15 -2.66
N ASP A 459 7.96 36.15 -1.82
CA ASP A 459 8.84 37.27 -1.50
C ASP A 459 9.96 36.94 -0.48
N ASP A 460 9.95 35.74 0.11
CA ASP A 460 10.85 35.32 1.19
C ASP A 460 10.87 36.27 2.41
N GLN A 461 9.79 37.04 2.63
CA GLN A 461 9.65 37.91 3.79
C GLN A 461 8.73 37.34 4.85
N GLU A 462 7.78 36.50 4.44
CA GLU A 462 6.77 35.94 5.33
C GLU A 462 6.68 34.42 5.22
N CYS A 463 6.33 33.78 6.32
CA CYS A 463 5.92 32.38 6.31
C CYS A 463 4.65 32.19 7.15
N VAL A 464 3.85 31.19 6.78
CA VAL A 464 2.68 30.76 7.55
C VAL A 464 2.93 29.37 8.12
N THR A 465 2.59 29.20 9.38
CA THR A 465 2.73 27.95 10.12
C THR A 465 1.35 27.52 10.61
N ALA A 466 1.01 26.26 10.40
CA ALA A 466 -0.21 25.64 10.91
C ALA A 466 0.15 24.69 12.05
N SER A 467 -0.67 24.66 13.10
CA SER A 467 -0.40 23.87 14.30
C SER A 467 -1.62 23.09 14.78
N LEU A 468 -1.35 22.00 15.49
CA LEU A 468 -2.36 21.20 16.19
C LEU A 468 -2.87 21.86 17.48
N ASP A 469 -2.46 23.09 17.80
CA ASP A 469 -3.07 23.90 18.88
C ASP A 469 -4.32 24.69 18.42
N GLY A 470 -4.64 24.62 17.13
CA GLY A 470 -5.75 25.35 16.52
C GLY A 470 -5.44 26.79 16.15
N THR A 471 -4.16 27.13 16.06
CA THR A 471 -3.68 28.39 15.52
C THR A 471 -2.94 28.18 14.19
N CYS A 472 -3.13 29.13 13.28
CA CYS A 472 -2.21 29.36 12.17
C CYS A 472 -1.57 30.73 12.36
N ILE A 473 -0.25 30.83 12.23
CA ILE A 473 0.49 32.07 12.50
C ILE A 473 1.24 32.50 11.26
N ILE A 474 1.11 33.79 10.89
CA ILE A 474 1.94 34.44 9.88
C ILE A 474 3.09 35.16 10.57
N TRP A 475 4.30 34.81 10.17
CA TRP A 475 5.56 35.33 10.70
C TRP A 475 6.25 36.20 9.68
N ASP A 476 6.87 37.27 10.16
CA ASP A 476 7.93 37.97 9.46
C ASP A 476 9.24 37.22 9.66
N ILE A 477 9.80 36.64 8.61
CA ILE A 477 11.05 35.87 8.70
C ILE A 477 12.29 36.76 8.63
N VAL A 478 12.16 38.06 8.34
CA VAL A 478 13.27 39.02 8.37
C VAL A 478 13.43 39.60 9.77
N ARG A 479 12.31 39.95 10.40
CA ARG A 479 12.25 40.57 11.74
C ARG A 479 12.04 39.57 12.87
N PHE A 480 11.68 38.32 12.54
CA PHE A 480 11.40 37.25 13.49
C PHE A 480 10.28 37.59 14.47
N VAL A 481 9.22 38.24 13.96
CA VAL A 481 8.04 38.62 14.75
C VAL A 481 6.77 38.03 14.17
N ARG A 482 5.80 37.78 15.04
CA ARG A 482 4.43 37.44 14.64
C ARG A 482 3.77 38.66 14.00
N LYS A 483 3.28 38.52 12.76
CA LYS A 483 2.43 39.53 12.11
C LYS A 483 0.96 39.30 12.43
N GLN A 484 0.47 38.11 12.12
CA GLN A 484 -0.94 37.78 12.25
C GLN A 484 -1.13 36.38 12.83
N MET A 485 -2.27 36.15 13.47
CA MET A 485 -2.69 34.85 13.97
C MET A 485 -4.15 34.57 13.60
N PHE A 486 -4.40 33.40 13.05
CA PHE A 486 -5.73 32.85 12.78
C PHE A 486 -6.05 31.83 13.86
N LEU A 487 -7.23 31.94 14.45
CA LEU A 487 -7.72 31.00 15.47
C LEU A 487 -9.02 30.39 14.98
N ALA A 488 -9.08 29.06 14.99
CA ALA A 488 -10.31 28.32 14.75
C ALA A 488 -10.37 27.11 15.67
N ASN A 489 -11.59 26.62 15.95
CA ASN A 489 -11.78 25.45 16.80
C ASN A 489 -11.53 24.14 16.01
N THR A 490 -10.30 23.95 15.55
CA THR A 490 -9.86 22.82 14.72
C THR A 490 -8.39 22.56 14.95
N LEU A 491 -7.91 21.34 14.69
CA LEU A 491 -6.48 21.08 14.61
C LEU A 491 -6.07 21.30 13.16
N PHE A 492 -5.38 22.41 12.88
CA PHE A 492 -4.95 22.69 11.51
C PHE A 492 -3.93 21.64 11.06
N LYS A 493 -4.15 21.10 9.87
CA LYS A 493 -3.29 20.08 9.25
C LYS A 493 -2.49 20.65 8.09
N CYS A 494 -3.15 21.42 7.23
CA CYS A 494 -2.53 22.00 6.04
C CYS A 494 -2.87 23.48 5.89
N VAL A 495 -1.92 24.22 5.32
CA VAL A 495 -2.06 25.62 4.94
C VAL A 495 -1.43 25.85 3.57
N CYS A 496 -2.04 26.69 2.74
CA CYS A 496 -1.54 27.08 1.42
C CYS A 496 -1.81 28.56 1.15
N TYR A 497 -0.80 29.27 0.63
CA TYR A 497 -0.98 30.62 0.08
C TYR A 497 -1.68 30.54 -1.28
N HIS A 498 -2.61 31.46 -1.54
CA HIS A 498 -3.05 31.74 -2.89
C HIS A 498 -1.87 32.28 -3.73
N PRO A 499 -1.76 32.00 -5.04
CA PRO A 499 -0.65 32.52 -5.85
C PRO A 499 -0.53 34.04 -5.91
N GLU A 500 -1.60 34.78 -5.64
CA GLU A 500 -1.60 36.26 -5.49
C GLU A 500 -1.21 36.72 -4.08
N GLU A 501 -1.10 35.79 -3.11
CA GLU A 501 -0.58 36.00 -1.76
C GLU A 501 -1.41 36.88 -0.81
N TYR A 502 -2.56 37.39 -1.26
CA TYR A 502 -3.50 38.13 -0.42
C TYR A 502 -4.37 37.22 0.46
N GLN A 503 -4.50 35.95 0.07
CA GLN A 503 -5.39 34.98 0.73
C GLN A 503 -4.62 33.70 1.08
N VAL A 504 -5.05 33.07 2.17
CA VAL A 504 -4.58 31.75 2.61
C VAL A 504 -5.77 30.83 2.77
N ILE A 505 -5.60 29.58 2.36
CA ILE A 505 -6.55 28.51 2.65
C ILE A 505 -5.98 27.57 3.70
N THR A 506 -6.82 27.17 4.64
CA THR A 506 -6.48 26.25 5.74
C THR A 506 -7.43 25.07 5.75
N SER A 507 -6.94 23.92 6.23
CA SER A 507 -7.74 22.72 6.43
C SER A 507 -7.33 21.98 7.71
N GLY A 508 -8.28 21.28 8.33
CA GLY A 508 -8.05 20.60 9.61
C GLY A 508 -9.04 19.47 9.90
N THR A 509 -9.20 19.19 11.20
CA THR A 509 -10.05 18.10 11.73
C THR A 509 -11.54 18.44 11.79
N ASP A 510 -11.87 19.73 11.73
CA ASP A 510 -13.24 20.27 11.62
C ASP A 510 -13.90 20.05 10.25
N ARG A 511 -13.18 19.41 9.30
CA ARG A 511 -13.67 19.04 7.97
C ARG A 511 -14.00 20.23 7.06
N LYS A 512 -13.68 21.44 7.52
CA LYS A 512 -13.91 22.67 6.79
C LYS A 512 -12.63 23.14 6.10
N ILE A 513 -12.84 23.92 5.05
CA ILE A 513 -11.81 24.68 4.36
C ILE A 513 -12.07 26.15 4.69
N GLY A 514 -11.16 26.76 5.45
CA GLY A 514 -11.22 28.17 5.82
C GLY A 514 -10.43 29.01 4.84
N TYR A 515 -11.02 30.12 4.39
CA TYR A 515 -10.36 31.15 3.58
C TYR A 515 -10.10 32.36 4.46
N TRP A 516 -8.87 32.82 4.46
CA TRP A 516 -8.40 33.88 5.34
C TRP A 516 -7.72 34.97 4.54
N GLU A 517 -7.92 36.22 4.96
CA GLU A 517 -7.18 37.36 4.44
C GLU A 517 -5.82 37.45 5.15
N VAL A 518 -4.74 37.67 4.39
CA VAL A 518 -3.38 37.73 4.94
C VAL A 518 -3.13 39.04 5.69
N PHE A 519 -3.78 40.13 5.28
CA PHE A 519 -3.51 41.46 5.81
C PHE A 519 -4.00 41.66 7.25
N ASP A 520 -5.22 41.24 7.57
CA ASP A 520 -5.85 41.43 8.88
C ASP A 520 -6.22 40.11 9.59
N GLY A 521 -6.12 38.98 8.89
CA GLY A 521 -6.50 37.66 9.40
C GLY A 521 -7.98 37.43 9.59
N SER A 522 -8.82 38.19 8.90
CA SER A 522 -10.26 37.96 8.87
C SER A 522 -10.63 36.68 8.11
N VAL A 523 -11.72 36.03 8.53
CA VAL A 523 -12.33 34.92 7.79
C VAL A 523 -13.11 35.49 6.62
N ILE A 524 -12.74 35.11 5.41
CA ILE A 524 -13.45 35.50 4.18
C ILE A 524 -14.67 34.58 3.99
N ARG A 525 -14.45 33.26 4.09
CA ARG A 525 -15.48 32.24 3.95
C ARG A 525 -15.03 30.91 4.55
N GLU A 526 -16.00 30.06 4.90
CA GLU A 526 -15.79 28.67 5.26
C GLU A 526 -16.61 27.77 4.32
N VAL A 527 -16.00 26.68 3.85
CA VAL A 527 -16.64 25.68 2.99
C VAL A 527 -16.54 24.32 3.65
N GLU A 528 -17.61 23.53 3.62
CA GLU A 528 -17.57 22.14 4.09
C GLU A 528 -16.83 21.26 3.06
N GLY A 529 -15.63 20.80 3.42
CA GLY A 529 -14.75 20.07 2.52
C GLY A 529 -14.98 18.55 2.52
N SER A 530 -15.38 17.99 3.65
CA SER A 530 -15.63 16.55 3.80
C SER A 530 -16.85 16.24 4.64
N ALA A 531 -17.65 15.27 4.19
CA ALA A 531 -18.81 14.76 4.94
C ALA A 531 -18.38 13.90 6.14
N SER A 532 -17.25 13.18 6.01
CA SER A 532 -16.79 12.22 7.02
C SER A 532 -15.27 12.20 7.06
N GLY A 533 -14.69 12.81 8.09
CA GLY A 533 -13.25 12.72 8.37
C GLY A 533 -12.46 14.00 8.12
N SER A 534 -11.27 14.06 8.71
CA SER A 534 -10.37 15.21 8.64
C SER A 534 -9.75 15.41 7.24
N ILE A 535 -9.33 16.63 6.94
CA ILE A 535 -8.61 16.96 5.71
C ILE A 535 -7.13 17.12 6.04
N ASN A 536 -6.31 16.17 5.58
CA ASN A 536 -4.89 16.09 5.94
C ASN A 536 -3.96 16.70 4.88
N GLY A 537 -4.38 16.70 3.61
CA GLY A 537 -3.60 17.20 2.49
C GLY A 537 -4.36 18.25 1.68
N MET A 538 -3.66 19.31 1.29
CA MET A 538 -4.19 20.35 0.42
C MET A 538 -3.09 20.95 -0.46
N ASP A 539 -3.44 21.33 -1.68
CA ASP A 539 -2.54 22.06 -2.58
C ASP A 539 -3.34 22.94 -3.56
N ILE A 540 -2.73 24.03 -4.03
CA ILE A 540 -3.35 24.98 -4.94
C ILE A 540 -2.63 25.00 -6.28
N THR A 541 -3.37 25.23 -7.37
CA THR A 541 -2.76 25.41 -8.68
C THR A 541 -1.95 26.70 -8.76
N SER A 542 -0.95 26.73 -9.64
CA SER A 542 -0.08 27.90 -9.82
C SER A 542 -0.80 29.15 -10.35
N ASP A 543 -1.96 29.00 -10.99
CA ASP A 543 -2.85 30.09 -11.42
C ASP A 543 -3.91 30.47 -10.39
N GLY A 544 -4.04 29.71 -9.30
CA GLY A 544 -5.01 29.98 -8.24
C GLY A 544 -6.46 29.64 -8.59
N ALA A 545 -6.72 29.08 -9.77
CA ALA A 545 -8.07 28.78 -10.22
C ALA A 545 -8.69 27.59 -9.48
N PHE A 546 -7.88 26.57 -9.15
CA PHE A 546 -8.36 25.36 -8.51
C PHE A 546 -7.48 24.96 -7.33
N PHE A 547 -8.05 24.21 -6.41
CA PHE A 547 -7.30 23.56 -5.35
C PHE A 547 -7.80 22.13 -5.13
N VAL A 548 -6.95 21.32 -4.54
CA VAL A 548 -7.21 19.90 -4.29
C VAL A 548 -7.17 19.62 -2.81
N THR A 549 -8.04 18.72 -2.36
CA THR A 549 -8.09 18.26 -0.98
C THR A 549 -8.19 16.74 -0.92
N GLY A 550 -7.74 16.19 0.20
CA GLY A 550 -7.80 14.76 0.47
C GLY A 550 -7.54 14.49 1.96
N GLY A 551 -8.20 13.47 2.48
CA GLY A 551 -8.12 13.17 3.90
C GLY A 551 -8.62 11.78 4.26
N GLU A 552 -9.32 11.72 5.39
CA GLU A 552 -9.87 10.48 5.97
C GLU A 552 -11.15 9.98 5.27
N ASP A 553 -11.73 10.77 4.36
CA ASP A 553 -12.83 10.29 3.52
C ASP A 553 -12.35 9.38 2.37
N HIS A 554 -11.03 9.19 2.22
CA HIS A 554 -10.38 8.43 1.16
C HIS A 554 -10.61 8.99 -0.26
N LEU A 555 -11.16 10.20 -0.37
CA LEU A 555 -11.49 10.86 -1.62
C LEU A 555 -10.46 11.94 -1.94
N VAL A 556 -10.16 12.06 -3.23
CA VAL A 556 -9.46 13.23 -3.77
C VAL A 556 -10.49 14.14 -4.40
N LYS A 557 -10.63 15.37 -3.90
CA LYS A 557 -11.59 16.35 -4.43
C LYS A 557 -10.84 17.49 -5.10
N LEU A 558 -11.27 17.86 -6.30
CA LEU A 558 -10.85 19.08 -6.99
C LEU A 558 -11.94 20.14 -6.84
N TRP A 559 -11.54 21.34 -6.48
CA TRP A 559 -12.42 22.45 -6.15
C TRP A 559 -12.11 23.64 -7.02
N ASP A 560 -13.15 24.35 -7.47
CA ASP A 560 -13.01 25.72 -7.96
C ASP A 560 -12.74 26.67 -6.79
N TYR A 561 -11.66 27.44 -6.87
CA TYR A 561 -11.26 28.35 -5.80
C TYR A 561 -12.30 29.46 -5.59
N LYS A 562 -12.86 30.01 -6.67
CA LYS A 562 -13.79 31.15 -6.61
C LYS A 562 -15.18 30.74 -6.17
N GLY A 563 -15.70 29.64 -6.73
CA GLY A 563 -17.02 29.11 -6.37
C GLY A 563 -17.04 28.35 -5.04
N GLY A 564 -15.91 27.78 -4.60
CA GLY A 564 -15.89 26.87 -3.45
C GLY A 564 -16.68 25.58 -3.70
N ALA A 565 -16.83 25.19 -4.96
CA ALA A 565 -17.61 24.02 -5.37
C ALA A 565 -16.69 22.89 -5.85
N VAL A 566 -17.07 21.65 -5.54
CA VAL A 566 -16.38 20.45 -6.03
C VAL A 566 -16.68 20.27 -7.52
N THR A 567 -15.65 20.27 -8.35
CA THR A 567 -15.79 19.99 -9.79
C THR A 567 -15.65 18.51 -10.09
N HIS A 568 -14.71 17.83 -9.43
CA HIS A 568 -14.43 16.42 -9.66
C HIS A 568 -14.04 15.69 -8.38
N VAL A 569 -14.48 14.43 -8.27
CA VAL A 569 -14.13 13.52 -7.17
C VAL A 569 -13.38 12.31 -7.72
N GLY A 570 -12.30 11.91 -7.04
CA GLY A 570 -11.52 10.70 -7.30
C GLY A 570 -11.66 9.72 -6.13
N VAL A 571 -12.03 8.48 -6.44
CA VAL A 571 -12.12 7.35 -5.49
C VAL A 571 -10.99 6.38 -5.81
N GLY A 572 -10.19 5.94 -4.84
CA GLY A 572 -9.15 4.93 -5.12
C GLY A 572 -8.21 4.58 -3.98
N HIS A 573 -8.04 5.45 -2.99
CA HIS A 573 -7.34 5.09 -1.74
C HIS A 573 -8.28 4.34 -0.81
N SER A 574 -7.70 3.63 0.15
CA SER A 574 -8.42 2.78 1.12
C SER A 574 -8.10 3.15 2.55
N GLY A 575 -6.85 3.54 2.77
CA GLY A 575 -6.39 4.25 3.94
C GLY A 575 -6.42 5.76 3.75
N ASN A 576 -6.13 6.45 4.84
CA ASN A 576 -6.21 7.90 4.91
C ASN A 576 -5.22 8.55 3.96
N ILE A 577 -5.68 9.52 3.17
CA ILE A 577 -4.80 10.34 2.35
C ILE A 577 -4.04 11.27 3.31
N THR A 578 -2.72 11.16 3.31
CA THR A 578 -1.84 11.94 4.21
C THR A 578 -1.44 13.26 3.57
N ARG A 579 -1.14 13.23 2.27
CA ARG A 579 -0.70 14.39 1.50
C ARG A 579 -1.06 14.25 0.02
N LEU A 580 -1.09 15.37 -0.68
CA LEU A 580 -1.29 15.42 -2.12
C LEU A 580 -0.72 16.72 -2.69
N LYS A 581 -0.32 16.68 -3.96
CA LYS A 581 0.25 17.81 -4.69
C LYS A 581 -0.21 17.82 -6.14
N ILE A 582 -0.44 19.02 -6.66
CA ILE A 582 -0.68 19.25 -8.08
C ILE A 582 0.69 19.37 -8.75
N CYS A 583 0.86 18.64 -9.86
CA CYS A 583 2.05 18.76 -10.68
C CYS A 583 2.19 20.20 -11.24
N PRO A 584 3.38 20.83 -11.23
CA PRO A 584 3.57 22.20 -11.72
C PRO A 584 3.05 22.46 -13.15
N GLY A 585 3.08 21.44 -14.02
CA GLY A 585 2.57 21.49 -15.39
C GLY A 585 1.08 21.18 -15.56
N LYS A 586 0.32 21.03 -14.46
CA LYS A 586 -1.12 20.68 -14.44
C LYS A 586 -1.49 19.45 -15.28
N LYS A 587 -0.57 18.49 -15.41
CA LYS A 587 -0.83 17.23 -16.13
C LYS A 587 -1.49 16.19 -15.22
N ASN A 588 -0.99 16.10 -13.99
CA ASN A 588 -1.40 15.09 -13.02
C ASN A 588 -1.57 15.71 -11.62
N ILE A 589 -2.38 15.07 -10.79
CA ILE A 589 -2.43 15.26 -9.34
C ILE A 589 -1.86 14.00 -8.71
N VAL A 590 -0.96 14.14 -7.74
CA VAL A 590 -0.38 12.99 -7.03
C VAL A 590 -0.85 13.00 -5.60
N SER A 591 -1.35 11.87 -5.15
CA SER A 591 -1.87 11.67 -3.79
C SER A 591 -1.18 10.49 -3.15
N VAL A 592 -0.87 10.61 -1.86
CA VAL A 592 -0.17 9.60 -1.08
C VAL A 592 -1.01 9.23 0.14
N SER A 593 -0.92 7.96 0.56
CA SER A 593 -1.76 7.40 1.61
C SER A 593 -0.94 6.72 2.71
N ALA A 594 -1.59 6.57 3.87
CA ALA A 594 -1.12 5.78 4.99
C ALA A 594 -0.87 4.30 4.64
N ASP A 595 -1.47 3.78 3.57
CA ASP A 595 -1.27 2.40 3.11
C ASP A 595 0.02 2.19 2.30
N GLY A 596 0.84 3.24 2.11
CA GLY A 596 2.03 3.18 1.25
C GLY A 596 1.75 3.37 -0.25
N ALA A 597 0.48 3.53 -0.63
CA ALA A 597 0.06 3.72 -2.01
C ALA A 597 0.28 5.17 -2.50
N ILE A 598 0.79 5.30 -3.72
CA ILE A 598 0.93 6.57 -4.43
C ILE A 598 0.05 6.50 -5.68
N LEU A 599 -0.97 7.36 -5.77
CA LEU A 599 -1.92 7.39 -6.88
C LEU A 599 -1.74 8.67 -7.70
N LEU A 600 -1.63 8.50 -9.02
CA LEU A 600 -1.51 9.57 -10.01
C LEU A 600 -2.84 9.72 -10.75
N TRP A 601 -3.48 10.86 -10.57
CA TRP A 601 -4.74 11.23 -11.20
C TRP A 601 -4.49 12.14 -12.39
N LYS A 602 -5.26 11.97 -13.45
CA LYS A 602 -5.26 12.92 -14.56
C LYS A 602 -5.93 14.22 -14.10
N TYR A 603 -5.23 15.33 -14.29
CA TYR A 603 -5.84 16.65 -14.11
C TYR A 603 -6.84 16.89 -15.27
N PRO A 604 -8.06 17.35 -14.97
CA PRO A 604 -9.15 17.48 -15.94
C PRO A 604 -8.90 18.52 -17.03
#